data_AF-A0AAW0GWM7-F1
#
_entry.id   AF-A0AAW0GWM7-F1
#
_cell.length_a   1.000
_cell.length_b   1.000
_cell.length_c   1.000
_cell.angle_alpha   90.00
_cell.angle_beta   90.00
_cell.angle_gamma   90.00
#
_symmetry.space_group_name_H-M   'P 1'
#
loop_
_entity.id
_entity.type
_entity.pdbx_description
1 polymer ?
#
loop_
_entity_poly.entity_id
_entity_poly.type
_entity_poly.pdbx_seq_one_letter_code
_entity_poly.pdbx_strand_id
1 'polypeptide(L)'
;MVDQAFGQQSANKLLAVPDYAIPANAKGVNSTDVDVTPQLEQMGTDQVWRCPSWTFARNWVANGGKAFVGEFMVGASYPGNSDVPFCSQAGVVCHQDDIEIVFGTVQNPTPAQSSLIQEMQARFSAFIRTGNPNTGSLSSWQAAGTSNVNAIQLGASGPATVGGCDPSIWGASVPFDYQTLGL
;
A
#
# COMPACT_ATOMS: atom_id res chain seq x y z
N MET A 1 17.14 -8.42 12.47
CA MET A 1 15.68 -8.58 12.24
C MET A 1 15.39 -8.98 10.80
N VAL A 2 15.81 -8.23 9.78
CA VAL A 2 15.53 -8.59 8.35
C VAL A 2 16.11 -9.96 7.96
N ASP A 3 17.37 -10.24 8.31
CA ASP A 3 18.00 -11.56 8.05
C ASP A 3 17.26 -12.72 8.73
N GLN A 4 16.69 -12.49 9.92
CA GLN A 4 15.94 -13.51 10.65
C GLN A 4 14.58 -13.77 10.00
N ALA A 5 13.94 -12.73 9.46
CA ALA A 5 12.64 -12.83 8.81
C ALA A 5 12.73 -13.45 7.41
N PHE A 6 13.74 -13.10 6.61
CA PHE A 6 13.81 -13.45 5.18
C PHE A 6 14.99 -14.33 4.78
N GLY A 7 15.92 -14.60 5.70
CA GLY A 7 17.22 -15.19 5.40
C GLY A 7 18.21 -14.16 4.81
N GLN A 8 19.50 -14.42 5.02
CA GLN A 8 20.59 -13.49 4.69
C GLN A 8 20.57 -13.00 3.23
N GLN A 9 20.29 -13.90 2.27
CA GLN A 9 20.33 -13.55 0.86
C GLN A 9 19.21 -12.57 0.48
N SER A 10 17.98 -12.83 0.94
CA SER A 10 16.83 -11.97 0.68
C SER A 10 16.98 -10.63 1.38
N ALA A 11 17.44 -10.65 2.63
CA ALA A 11 17.69 -9.45 3.41
C ALA A 11 18.75 -8.54 2.76
N ASN A 12 19.84 -9.09 2.22
CA ASN A 12 20.82 -8.29 1.47
C ASN A 12 20.21 -7.60 0.24
N LYS A 13 19.26 -8.24 -0.45
CA LYS A 13 18.54 -7.64 -1.59
C LYS A 13 17.59 -6.54 -1.12
N LEU A 14 16.83 -6.79 -0.05
CA LEU A 14 15.92 -5.80 0.53
C LEU A 14 16.68 -4.56 1.00
N LEU A 15 17.80 -4.73 1.70
CA LEU A 15 18.63 -3.60 2.17
C LEU A 15 19.33 -2.84 1.03
N ALA A 16 19.36 -3.39 -0.18
CA ALA A 16 19.83 -2.70 -1.38
C ALA A 16 18.73 -1.88 -2.08
N VAL A 17 17.46 -2.06 -1.71
CA VAL A 17 16.36 -1.22 -2.19
C VAL A 17 16.51 0.17 -1.57
N PRO A 18 16.59 1.25 -2.37
CA PRO A 18 16.74 2.61 -1.85
C PRO A 18 15.69 3.00 -0.82
N ASP A 19 14.45 2.53 -1.00
CA ASP A 19 13.32 2.77 -0.10
C ASP A 19 13.47 2.13 1.28
N TYR A 20 14.31 1.10 1.43
CA TYR A 20 14.57 0.43 2.71
C TYR A 20 15.99 0.69 3.20
N ALA A 21 16.73 1.59 2.54
CA ALA A 21 18.12 1.85 2.85
C ALA A 21 18.24 2.44 4.27
N ILE A 22 19.10 1.82 5.08
CA ILE A 22 19.43 2.34 6.40
C ILE A 22 20.21 3.67 6.21
N PRO A 23 19.83 4.76 6.89
CA PRO A 23 20.50 6.05 6.79
C PRO A 23 22.02 5.96 6.94
N ALA A 24 22.79 6.69 6.14
CA ALA A 24 24.25 6.57 6.13
C ALA A 24 24.91 6.93 7.48
N ASN A 25 24.30 7.82 8.25
CA ASN A 25 24.70 8.17 9.62
C ASN A 25 24.47 7.05 10.63
N ALA A 26 23.78 5.97 10.26
CA ALA A 26 23.63 4.76 11.06
C ALA A 26 24.81 3.78 10.92
N LYS A 27 25.59 3.90 9.84
CA LYS A 27 26.70 2.97 9.57
C LYS A 27 27.87 3.28 10.50
N GLY A 28 28.08 2.41 11.50
CA GLY A 28 29.17 2.54 12.48
C GLY A 28 28.79 3.21 13.80
N VAL A 29 27.51 3.52 14.00
CA VAL A 29 26.95 3.89 15.32
C VAL A 29 26.48 2.60 16.00
N ASN A 30 26.47 2.54 17.33
CA ASN A 30 25.85 1.42 18.05
C ASN A 30 24.44 1.20 17.51
N SER A 31 24.11 -0.05 17.15
CA SER A 31 22.85 -0.39 16.48
C SER A 31 21.58 -0.06 17.29
N THR A 32 21.74 0.32 18.57
CA THR A 32 20.67 0.77 19.47
C THR A 32 20.30 2.24 19.31
N ASP A 33 21.13 3.05 18.66
CA ASP A 33 20.98 4.52 18.64
C ASP A 33 20.40 5.03 17.32
N VAL A 34 20.13 4.12 16.38
CA VAL A 34 19.58 4.43 15.06
C VAL A 34 18.12 4.01 15.05
N ASP A 35 17.23 4.99 14.94
CA ASP A 35 15.82 4.72 14.66
C ASP A 35 15.68 4.28 13.19
N VAL A 36 15.47 2.99 13.00
CA VAL A 36 15.17 2.37 11.69
C VAL A 36 13.68 1.99 11.56
N THR A 37 12.85 2.42 12.51
CA THR A 37 11.42 2.11 12.54
C THR A 37 10.71 2.53 11.25
N PRO A 38 10.96 3.75 10.69
CA PRO A 38 10.32 4.15 9.43
C PRO A 38 10.63 3.22 8.25
N GLN A 39 11.86 2.74 8.13
CA GLN A 39 12.25 1.80 7.08
C GLN A 39 11.60 0.43 7.28
N LEU A 40 11.49 -0.03 8.53
CA LEU A 40 10.81 -1.29 8.86
C LEU A 40 9.30 -1.19 8.62
N GLU A 41 8.66 -0.07 8.96
CA GLU A 41 7.25 0.21 8.68
C GLU A 41 6.97 0.18 7.18
N GLN A 42 7.80 0.86 6.38
CA GLN A 42 7.67 0.88 4.93
C GLN A 42 7.89 -0.52 4.32
N MET A 43 8.95 -1.22 4.73
CA MET A 43 9.24 -2.57 4.25
C MET A 43 8.15 -3.58 4.66
N GLY A 44 7.62 -3.47 5.88
CA GLY A 44 6.51 -4.31 6.36
C GLY A 44 5.21 -4.04 5.60
N THR A 45 4.91 -2.77 5.32
CA THR A 45 3.75 -2.37 4.50
C THR A 45 3.87 -2.95 3.09
N ASP A 46 5.06 -2.90 2.52
CA ASP A 46 5.35 -3.44 1.19
C ASP A 46 5.27 -4.96 1.12
N GLN A 47 5.84 -5.64 2.11
CA GLN A 47 5.83 -7.10 2.21
C GLN A 47 4.39 -7.63 2.30
N VAL A 48 3.61 -7.08 3.23
CA VAL A 48 2.33 -7.68 3.64
C VAL A 48 1.17 -7.19 2.77
N TRP A 49 1.19 -5.92 2.34
CA TRP A 49 0.02 -5.28 1.74
C TRP A 49 0.26 -4.82 0.31
N ARG A 50 1.18 -3.86 0.10
CA ARG A 50 1.26 -3.13 -1.17
C ARG A 50 1.77 -4.00 -2.32
N CYS A 51 2.95 -4.58 -2.18
CA CYS A 51 3.57 -5.35 -3.24
C CYS A 51 2.86 -6.68 -3.57
N PRO A 52 2.32 -7.45 -2.62
CA PRO A 52 1.51 -8.63 -2.97
C PRO A 52 0.21 -8.24 -3.67
N SER A 53 -0.48 -7.17 -3.24
CA SER A 53 -1.71 -6.69 -3.90
C SER A 53 -1.44 -6.27 -5.35
N TRP A 54 -0.34 -5.57 -5.59
CA TRP A 54 0.04 -5.15 -6.94
C TRP A 54 0.48 -6.32 -7.82
N THR A 55 1.17 -7.30 -7.25
CA THR A 55 1.52 -8.54 -7.94
C THR A 55 0.28 -9.33 -8.31
N PHE A 56 -0.68 -9.43 -7.38
CA PHE A 56 -1.96 -10.04 -7.66
C PHE A 56 -2.70 -9.34 -8.80
N ALA A 57 -2.74 -8.00 -8.80
CA ALA A 57 -3.37 -7.23 -9.88
C ALA A 57 -2.73 -7.51 -11.26
N ARG A 58 -1.39 -7.54 -11.33
CA ARG A 58 -0.65 -7.90 -12.56
C ARG A 58 -0.98 -9.32 -13.01
N ASN A 59 -0.99 -10.28 -12.09
CA ASN A 59 -1.28 -11.69 -12.38
C ASN A 59 -2.74 -11.87 -12.84
N TRP A 60 -3.69 -11.20 -12.21
CA TRP A 60 -5.10 -11.21 -12.60
C TRP A 60 -5.29 -10.70 -14.03
N VAL A 61 -4.68 -9.56 -14.34
CA VAL A 61 -4.74 -8.97 -15.69
C VAL A 61 -4.04 -9.85 -16.73
N ALA A 62 -2.89 -10.45 -16.39
CA ALA A 62 -2.17 -11.37 -17.28
C ALA A 62 -3.00 -12.61 -17.65
N ASN A 63 -3.97 -12.98 -16.83
CA ASN A 63 -4.89 -14.10 -17.05
C ASN A 63 -6.25 -13.65 -17.63
N GLY A 64 -6.33 -12.47 -18.24
CA GLY A 64 -7.53 -11.97 -18.91
C GLY A 64 -8.52 -11.24 -17.99
N GLY A 65 -8.17 -11.06 -16.72
CA GLY A 65 -8.94 -10.27 -15.77
C GLY A 65 -8.80 -8.77 -15.98
N LYS A 66 -9.55 -8.01 -15.18
CA LYS A 66 -9.46 -6.55 -15.09
C LYS A 66 -9.31 -6.14 -13.62
N ALA A 67 -8.33 -5.30 -13.32
CA ALA A 67 -8.08 -4.77 -11.98
C ALA A 67 -7.93 -3.24 -12.02
N PHE A 68 -8.32 -2.59 -10.92
CA PHE A 68 -8.14 -1.15 -10.69
C PHE A 68 -7.53 -1.00 -9.31
N VAL A 69 -6.38 -0.34 -9.22
CA VAL A 69 -5.56 -0.30 -8.01
C VAL A 69 -5.49 1.13 -7.49
N GLY A 70 -5.63 1.31 -6.18
CA GLY A 70 -5.61 2.61 -5.52
C GLY A 70 -4.96 2.51 -4.15
N GLU A 71 -4.28 3.57 -3.75
CA GLU A 71 -3.59 3.71 -2.46
C GLU A 71 -4.23 4.86 -1.69
N PHE A 72 -4.74 4.59 -0.49
CA PHE A 72 -5.38 5.60 0.36
C PHE A 72 -4.34 6.55 0.94
N MET A 73 -4.41 7.81 0.53
CA MET A 73 -3.60 8.92 1.06
C MET A 73 -4.34 9.72 2.13
N VAL A 74 -5.65 9.52 2.24
CA VAL A 74 -6.51 10.07 3.29
C VAL A 74 -7.32 8.91 3.87
N GLY A 75 -7.37 8.85 5.19
CA GLY A 75 -8.12 7.85 5.95
C GLY A 75 -8.93 8.47 7.08
N ALA A 76 -9.63 7.63 7.82
CA ALA A 76 -10.27 7.98 9.09
C ALA A 76 -9.88 6.95 10.15
N SER A 77 -9.33 7.41 11.28
CA SER A 77 -8.85 6.54 12.35
C SER A 77 -9.92 5.56 12.80
N TYR A 78 -9.68 4.27 12.61
CA TYR A 78 -10.59 3.20 13.01
C TYR A 78 -10.40 2.84 14.51
N PRO A 79 -11.42 2.36 15.24
CA PRO A 79 -11.25 2.00 16.65
C PRO A 79 -10.10 1.02 16.95
N GLY A 80 -9.79 0.11 16.01
CA GLY A 80 -8.64 -0.81 16.13
C GLY A 80 -7.28 -0.11 16.16
N ASN A 81 -7.20 1.14 15.71
CA ASN A 81 -5.97 1.92 15.63
C ASN A 81 -5.66 2.69 16.92
N SER A 82 -6.57 2.73 17.90
CA SER A 82 -6.36 3.47 19.16
C SER A 82 -5.21 2.92 20.01
N ASP A 83 -4.91 1.63 19.85
CA ASP A 83 -3.89 0.94 20.64
C ASP A 83 -2.49 1.05 20.01
N VAL A 84 -2.37 1.66 18.82
CA VAL A 84 -1.11 1.83 18.09
C VAL A 84 -0.79 3.33 18.00
N PRO A 85 0.06 3.89 18.89
CA PRO A 85 0.32 5.33 18.95
C PRO A 85 0.76 5.94 17.62
N PHE A 86 1.50 5.18 16.79
CA PHE A 86 1.88 5.60 15.44
C PHE A 86 0.67 5.96 14.57
N CYS A 87 -0.40 5.16 14.63
CA CYS A 87 -1.62 5.37 13.85
C CYS A 87 -2.46 6.57 14.32
N SER A 88 -2.11 7.18 15.46
CA SER A 88 -2.74 8.41 15.94
C SER A 88 -2.02 9.68 15.47
N GLN A 89 -0.87 9.54 14.79
CA GLN A 89 -0.06 10.68 14.34
C GLN A 89 -0.68 11.38 13.13
N ALA A 90 -0.50 12.70 13.07
CA ALA A 90 -1.01 13.51 11.97
C ALA A 90 -0.33 13.13 10.64
N GLY A 91 -1.14 12.87 9.62
CA GLY A 91 -0.67 12.53 8.27
C GLY A 91 -0.34 11.04 8.07
N VAL A 92 -0.53 10.21 9.09
CA VAL A 92 -0.43 8.74 8.97
C VAL A 92 -1.77 8.18 8.50
N VAL A 93 -1.73 7.23 7.56
CA VAL A 93 -2.86 6.40 7.17
C VAL A 93 -2.47 4.96 7.49
N CYS A 94 -3.12 4.39 8.49
CA CYS A 94 -2.88 3.03 8.95
C CYS A 94 -3.83 2.02 8.30
N HIS A 95 -3.51 0.74 8.48
CA HIS A 95 -4.45 -0.34 8.18
C HIS A 95 -5.80 -0.05 8.84
N GLN A 96 -6.90 -0.37 8.15
CA GLN A 96 -8.30 -0.12 8.54
C GLN A 96 -8.80 1.33 8.41
N ASP A 97 -7.95 2.32 8.15
CA ASP A 97 -8.41 3.71 8.02
C ASP A 97 -9.27 3.96 6.76
N ASP A 98 -9.29 3.02 5.83
CA ASP A 98 -10.15 3.01 4.66
C ASP A 98 -11.59 2.57 4.96
N ILE A 99 -11.82 1.85 6.07
CA ILE A 99 -13.11 1.20 6.35
C ILE A 99 -14.24 2.24 6.43
N GLU A 100 -14.14 3.21 7.34
CA GLU A 100 -15.21 4.21 7.51
C GLU A 100 -15.32 5.14 6.30
N ILE A 101 -14.23 5.32 5.55
CA ILE A 101 -14.23 6.07 4.28
C ILE A 101 -15.10 5.34 3.25
N VAL A 102 -14.87 4.04 3.04
CA VAL A 102 -15.63 3.23 2.08
C VAL A 102 -17.10 3.12 2.50
N PHE A 103 -17.38 2.93 3.78
CA PHE A 103 -18.75 2.80 4.29
C PHE A 103 -19.47 4.15 4.50
N GLY A 104 -18.75 5.28 4.45
CA GLY A 104 -19.30 6.62 4.70
C GLY A 104 -19.79 6.81 6.12
N THR A 105 -19.13 6.20 7.10
CA THR A 105 -19.54 6.20 8.52
C THR A 105 -18.69 7.11 9.41
N VAL A 106 -17.72 7.82 8.83
CA VAL A 106 -16.84 8.76 9.55
C VAL A 106 -17.66 9.79 10.31
N GLN A 107 -17.44 9.93 11.61
CA GLN A 107 -18.07 10.96 12.43
C GLN A 107 -17.37 12.30 12.21
N ASN A 108 -18.14 13.34 11.88
CA ASN A 108 -17.62 14.71 11.62
C ASN A 108 -16.45 14.75 10.62
N PRO A 109 -16.65 14.25 9.37
CA PRO A 109 -15.57 14.15 8.41
C PRO A 109 -15.01 15.53 8.04
N THR A 110 -13.70 15.60 7.88
CA THR A 110 -13.04 16.75 7.26
C THR A 110 -13.51 16.92 5.79
N PRO A 111 -13.28 18.08 5.15
CA PRO A 111 -13.62 18.25 3.73
C PRO A 111 -12.95 17.21 2.83
N ALA A 112 -11.69 16.86 3.09
CA ALA A 112 -10.95 15.84 2.32
C ALA A 112 -11.58 14.44 2.48
N GLN A 113 -11.92 14.04 3.72
CA GLN A 113 -12.61 12.78 3.97
C GLN A 113 -14.01 12.77 3.33
N SER A 114 -14.76 13.86 3.42
CA SER A 114 -16.08 13.98 2.79
C SER A 114 -16.01 13.79 1.27
N SER A 115 -15.02 14.41 0.63
CA SER A 115 -14.77 14.25 -0.81
C SER A 115 -14.41 12.80 -1.14
N LEU A 116 -13.52 12.19 -0.36
CA LEU A 116 -13.09 10.82 -0.61
C LEU A 116 -14.22 9.81 -0.37
N ILE A 117 -15.06 9.99 0.66
CA ILE A 117 -16.25 9.15 0.90
C ILE A 117 -17.16 9.15 -0.33
N GLN A 118 -17.47 10.33 -0.87
CA GLN A 118 -18.33 10.45 -2.06
C GLN A 118 -17.68 9.79 -3.28
N GLU A 119 -16.38 9.99 -3.47
CA GLU A 119 -15.61 9.35 -4.54
C GLU A 119 -15.66 7.82 -4.42
N MET A 120 -15.32 7.27 -3.26
CA MET A 120 -15.28 5.82 -3.05
C MET A 120 -16.65 5.19 -3.22
N GLN A 121 -17.71 5.78 -2.65
CA GLN A 121 -19.07 5.28 -2.83
C GLN A 121 -19.50 5.30 -4.31
N ALA A 122 -19.21 6.37 -5.05
CA ALA A 122 -19.52 6.45 -6.48
C ALA A 122 -18.77 5.38 -7.29
N ARG A 123 -17.47 5.20 -7.02
CA ARG A 123 -16.60 4.24 -7.72
C ARG A 123 -16.97 2.79 -7.41
N PHE A 124 -17.19 2.44 -6.14
CA PHE A 124 -17.65 1.10 -5.74
C PHE A 124 -19.01 0.77 -6.36
N SER A 125 -19.95 1.72 -6.29
CA SER A 125 -21.28 1.61 -6.88
C SER A 125 -21.21 1.35 -8.40
N ALA A 126 -20.32 2.06 -9.12
CA ALA A 126 -20.08 1.83 -10.54
C ALA A 126 -19.42 0.48 -10.82
N PHE A 127 -18.42 0.09 -10.02
CA PHE A 127 -17.70 -1.17 -10.17
C PHE A 127 -18.62 -2.37 -9.97
N ILE A 128 -19.45 -2.38 -8.93
CA ILE A 128 -20.42 -3.46 -8.67
C ILE A 128 -21.40 -3.62 -9.84
N ARG A 129 -21.84 -2.51 -10.47
CA ARG A 129 -22.80 -2.55 -11.58
C ARG A 129 -22.19 -2.94 -12.92
N THR A 130 -20.93 -2.61 -13.16
CA THR A 130 -20.36 -2.61 -14.53
C THR A 130 -18.99 -3.26 -14.66
N GLY A 131 -18.36 -3.66 -13.54
CA GLY A 131 -16.96 -4.08 -13.51
C GLY A 131 -15.96 -2.95 -13.78
N ASN A 132 -16.38 -1.69 -13.73
CA ASN A 132 -15.55 -0.52 -14.00
C ASN A 132 -15.86 0.61 -12.97
N PRO A 133 -14.86 1.12 -12.21
CA PRO A 133 -15.11 2.15 -11.20
C PRO A 133 -15.27 3.55 -11.79
N ASN A 134 -15.08 3.72 -13.11
CA ASN A 134 -15.17 5.02 -13.75
C ASN A 134 -16.61 5.55 -13.80
N THR A 135 -16.79 6.80 -13.36
CA THR A 135 -18.02 7.57 -13.49
C THR A 135 -17.72 8.86 -14.25
N GLY A 136 -18.71 9.46 -14.91
CA GLY A 136 -18.50 10.68 -15.70
C GLY A 136 -18.14 11.93 -14.88
N SER A 137 -18.23 11.86 -13.55
CA SER A 137 -17.99 12.97 -12.62
C SER A 137 -16.62 12.92 -11.94
N LEU A 138 -15.82 11.88 -12.18
CA LEU A 138 -14.53 11.66 -11.54
C LEU A 138 -13.42 11.50 -12.56
N SER A 139 -12.18 11.71 -12.12
CA SER A 139 -11.00 11.41 -12.93
C SER A 139 -10.99 9.94 -13.34
N SER A 140 -10.52 9.69 -14.56
CA SER A 140 -10.47 8.34 -15.09
C SER A 140 -9.44 7.51 -14.32
N TRP A 141 -9.90 6.37 -13.80
CA TRP A 141 -9.11 5.32 -13.19
C TRP A 141 -8.76 4.30 -14.27
N GLN A 142 -7.51 4.33 -14.71
CA GLN A 142 -7.02 3.37 -15.70
C GLN A 142 -6.94 1.97 -15.08
N ALA A 143 -7.28 0.96 -15.87
CA ALA A 143 -7.09 -0.42 -15.45
C ALA A 143 -5.59 -0.75 -15.34
N ALA A 144 -5.26 -1.66 -14.43
CA ALA A 144 -3.92 -2.21 -14.31
C ALA A 144 -3.51 -2.93 -15.61
N GLY A 145 -2.23 -2.85 -15.93
CA GLY A 145 -1.56 -3.67 -16.93
C GLY A 145 -0.72 -4.79 -16.28
N THR A 146 -0.01 -5.54 -17.11
CA THR A 146 0.86 -6.65 -16.66
C THR A 146 2.21 -6.17 -16.13
N SER A 147 2.69 -5.01 -16.57
CA SER A 147 3.94 -4.39 -16.11
C SER A 147 3.71 -3.25 -15.11
N ASN A 148 2.68 -2.43 -15.34
CA ASN A 148 2.32 -1.30 -14.49
C ASN A 148 0.89 -1.48 -13.97
N VAL A 149 0.69 -1.38 -12.65
CA VAL A 149 -0.64 -1.48 -12.03
C VAL A 149 -1.49 -0.23 -12.19
N ASN A 150 -0.91 0.88 -12.67
CA ASN A 150 -1.58 2.17 -12.84
C ASN A 150 -2.32 2.62 -11.57
N ALA A 151 -1.67 2.41 -10.41
CA ALA A 151 -2.26 2.75 -9.13
C ALA A 151 -2.44 4.26 -9.00
N ILE A 152 -3.59 4.69 -8.46
CA ILE A 152 -3.89 6.11 -8.19
C ILE A 152 -3.84 6.39 -6.69
N GLN A 153 -3.58 7.63 -6.33
CA GLN A 153 -3.74 8.10 -4.97
C GLN A 153 -5.22 8.43 -4.69
N LEU A 154 -5.79 7.84 -3.65
CA LEU A 154 -7.16 8.07 -3.19
C LEU A 154 -7.15 9.10 -2.06
N GLY A 155 -7.81 10.24 -2.27
CA GLY A 155 -7.76 11.39 -1.35
C GLY A 155 -6.62 12.36 -1.63
N ALA A 156 -5.83 12.12 -2.67
CA ALA A 156 -4.84 13.04 -3.23
C ALA A 156 -4.90 13.01 -4.76
N SER A 157 -3.92 13.59 -5.45
CA SER A 157 -3.91 13.69 -6.90
C SER A 157 -2.70 12.98 -7.52
N GLY A 158 -2.93 12.32 -8.64
CA GLY A 158 -1.88 11.69 -9.44
C GLY A 158 -1.67 10.19 -9.15
N PRO A 159 -0.67 9.60 -9.80
CA PRO A 159 -0.34 8.18 -9.63
C PRO A 159 0.30 7.92 -8.27
N ALA A 160 0.04 6.74 -7.72
CA ALA A 160 0.78 6.22 -6.57
C ALA A 160 2.23 5.92 -6.99
N THR A 161 3.18 6.17 -6.10
CA THR A 161 4.60 5.90 -6.35
C THR A 161 4.86 4.40 -6.24
N VAL A 162 5.63 3.83 -7.18
CA VAL A 162 5.88 2.38 -7.17
C VAL A 162 6.64 1.93 -5.91
N GLY A 163 7.50 2.81 -5.37
CA GLY A 163 8.30 2.53 -4.19
C GLY A 163 9.07 1.21 -4.34
N GLY A 164 9.14 0.46 -3.24
CA GLY A 164 9.90 -0.80 -3.17
C GLY A 164 9.25 -1.96 -3.92
N CYS A 165 8.07 -1.80 -4.53
CA CYS A 165 7.33 -2.87 -5.20
C CYS A 165 7.83 -3.22 -6.60
N ASP A 166 9.14 -3.38 -6.72
CA ASP A 166 9.82 -3.92 -7.90
C ASP A 166 9.52 -5.43 -8.05
N PRO A 167 8.89 -5.87 -9.16
CA PRO A 167 8.60 -7.28 -9.42
C PRO A 167 9.84 -8.18 -9.56
N SER A 168 11.02 -7.61 -9.78
CA SER A 168 12.29 -8.36 -9.76
C SER A 168 12.74 -8.69 -8.33
N ILE A 169 12.23 -7.96 -7.34
CA ILE A 169 12.56 -8.15 -5.93
C ILE A 169 11.46 -8.95 -5.24
N TRP A 170 10.29 -8.33 -5.04
CA TRP A 170 9.17 -8.94 -4.34
C TRP A 170 8.41 -9.92 -5.23
N GLY A 171 8.17 -11.13 -4.72
CA GLY A 171 7.52 -12.21 -5.46
C GLY A 171 8.47 -13.03 -6.34
N ALA A 172 9.72 -12.60 -6.48
CA ALA A 172 10.75 -13.26 -7.27
C ALA A 172 11.98 -13.58 -6.42
N SER A 173 12.79 -12.57 -6.14
CA SER A 173 14.05 -12.74 -5.41
C SER A 173 13.88 -12.81 -3.88
N VAL A 174 12.74 -12.28 -3.41
CA VAL A 174 12.21 -12.32 -2.05
C VAL A 174 10.76 -12.81 -2.15
N PRO A 175 10.46 -14.04 -1.72
CA PRO A 175 9.11 -14.57 -1.84
C PRO A 175 8.15 -13.89 -0.86
N PHE A 176 6.89 -13.75 -1.25
CA PHE A 176 5.80 -13.43 -0.32
C PHE A 176 5.47 -14.63 0.56
N ASP A 177 4.80 -14.39 1.69
CA ASP A 177 4.42 -15.42 2.65
C ASP A 177 3.60 -16.56 2.01
N TYR A 178 2.67 -16.24 1.09
CA TYR A 178 1.89 -17.29 0.41
C TYR A 178 2.76 -18.20 -0.48
N GLN A 179 3.86 -17.67 -1.06
CA GLN A 179 4.78 -18.45 -1.88
C GLN A 179 5.69 -19.35 -1.03
N THR A 180 6.01 -18.96 0.21
CA THR A 180 6.80 -19.78 1.12
C THR A 180 5.96 -20.89 1.76
N LEU A 181 4.66 -20.65 1.93
CA LEU A 181 3.71 -21.63 2.47
C LEU A 181 3.14 -22.59 1.42
N GLY A 182 3.38 -22.35 0.13
CA GLY A 182 2.89 -23.18 -0.97
C GLY A 182 1.37 -23.08 -1.19
N LEU A 183 0.81 -21.89 -0.93
CA LEU A 183 -0.60 -21.55 -1.13
C LEU A 183 -0.88 -21.04 -2.55
#